data_AF-A0A3N9NFF9-F1
#
_entry.id   AF-A0A3N9NFF9-F1
#
_cell.length_a   1.000
_cell.length_b   1.000
_cell.length_c   1.000
_cell.angle_alpha   90.00
_cell.angle_beta   90.00
_cell.angle_gamma   90.00
#
_symmetry.space_group_name_H-M   'P 1'
#
loop_
_entity.id
_entity.type
_entity.pdbx_description
1 polymer ?
#
loop_
_entity_poly.entity_id
_entity_poly.type
_entity_poly.pdbx_seq_one_letter_code
_entity_poly.pdbx_strand_id
1 'polypeptide(L)'
;VKAILSIFHLTAEELIVPELHQYVGAIGCAVLENGTLLTRSSLAQLNVGYANAAIKTSASLKLDTANVRFESHRQQQIDYADMDPIRAHLGFDIGSVSTNLVLLDEQERVIDEIYTRTEGKPLQVVQREMAHWLDKWGDKVQILSVGSTGSGRDLIGELVGADAVHDEITAHKTGASSIARRLFNEPVDTIFEIGGQDSKFIAIDAGIVVDFSMNEACAAGTGSFLEEQAGKLGISIIDEFAHLALSSDEPIRLGERCTVFMEKDVTTYMQQGREVKDIAAGLAYAIVHNYLNRVVRGRRIGDFIYFQGGTAYNQAVAAAFTKVLGKKIVVPPHNGVIGAIGAALLAKAKLEREKGRTRFRGFDLTKVDFKIRQFMCKGCSNNCDIQECTIDGEKTYWGDKCSHRYQKKTKVAQKATIPNLFTLHEEWLQEDIPGPDGLGIRIGIPKSMYYYDRFPFWRTYFKQIGAQVVLSSDTTTQLAADGRELCIAEPCFPIIIGHGHYVDLLRKNVNYIFMPQIINSETDAPEKESWVCPWGQTLSLVIRNSIDDETRIEQLL
;
A
#
# COMPACT_ATOMS: atom_id res chain seq x y z
N VAL A 1 10.17 9.99 36.46
CA VAL A 1 10.77 10.70 37.62
C VAL A 1 10.20 12.10 37.80
N LYS A 2 10.43 13.06 36.89
CA LYS A 2 9.91 14.45 37.02
C LYS A 2 8.39 14.55 37.24
N ALA A 3 7.60 13.77 36.50
CA ALA A 3 6.15 13.71 36.69
C ALA A 3 5.75 13.18 38.07
N ILE A 4 6.47 12.19 38.60
CA ILE A 4 6.20 11.60 39.93
C ILE A 4 6.53 12.61 41.04
N LEU A 5 7.67 13.30 40.96
CA LEU A 5 8.03 14.39 41.88
C LEU A 5 6.93 15.47 41.90
N SER A 6 6.43 15.84 40.73
CA SER A 6 5.39 16.86 40.59
C SER A 6 4.03 16.42 41.12
N ILE A 7 3.60 15.18 40.85
CA ILE A 7 2.27 14.68 41.21
C ILE A 7 2.18 14.41 42.72
N PHE A 8 3.25 13.89 43.31
CA PHE A 8 3.26 13.51 44.72
C PHE A 8 3.93 14.55 45.62
N HIS A 9 4.29 15.72 45.08
CA HIS A 9 4.96 16.81 45.80
C HIS A 9 6.23 16.35 46.53
N LEU A 10 6.95 15.38 45.95
CA LEU A 10 8.17 14.84 46.53
C LEU A 10 9.37 15.69 46.12
N THR A 11 10.33 15.81 47.02
CA THR A 11 11.66 16.35 46.73
C THR A 11 12.57 15.31 46.07
N ALA A 12 13.65 15.76 45.45
CA ALA A 12 14.65 14.87 44.85
C ALA A 12 15.35 13.96 45.87
N GLU A 13 15.32 14.33 47.16
CA GLU A 13 15.85 13.57 48.28
C GLU A 13 14.87 12.51 48.78
N GLU A 14 13.56 12.74 48.61
CA GLU A 14 12.50 11.80 48.99
C GLU A 14 12.24 10.74 47.91
N LEU A 15 12.33 11.11 46.63
CA LEU A 15 12.23 10.14 45.53
C LEU A 15 13.62 9.69 45.08
N ILE A 16 14.14 8.68 45.75
CA ILE A 16 15.43 8.08 45.42
C ILE A 16 15.26 7.17 44.19
N VAL A 17 15.88 7.54 43.07
CA VAL A 17 15.99 6.69 41.89
C VAL A 17 17.40 6.12 41.86
N PRO A 18 17.60 4.82 42.17
CA PRO A 18 18.92 4.21 42.14
C PRO A 18 19.54 4.29 40.75
N GLU A 19 20.87 4.41 40.70
CA GLU A 19 21.66 4.45 39.46
C GLU A 19 21.36 3.23 38.56
N LEU A 20 21.09 2.07 39.16
CA LEU A 20 20.79 0.81 38.49
C LEU A 20 19.29 0.45 38.47
N HIS A 21 18.38 1.43 38.60
CA HIS A 21 16.93 1.18 38.76
C HIS A 21 16.30 0.23 37.72
N GLN A 22 16.80 0.22 36.47
CA GLN A 22 16.30 -0.65 35.39
C GLN A 22 16.66 -2.12 35.57
N TYR A 23 17.66 -2.43 36.40
CA TYR A 23 18.24 -3.77 36.54
C TYR A 23 18.12 -4.32 37.96
N VAL A 24 17.46 -3.61 38.88
CA VAL A 24 17.34 -4.01 40.30
C VAL A 24 16.77 -5.41 40.46
N GLY A 25 15.80 -5.79 39.62
CA GLY A 25 15.25 -7.15 39.62
C GLY A 25 16.29 -8.22 39.24
N ALA A 26 17.07 -7.98 38.18
CA ALA A 26 18.12 -8.89 37.73
C ALA A 26 19.28 -8.99 38.74
N ILE A 27 19.65 -7.87 39.36
CA ILE A 27 20.63 -7.82 40.46
C ILE A 27 20.11 -8.64 41.65
N GLY A 28 18.83 -8.48 42.00
CA GLY A 28 18.17 -9.26 43.06
C GLY A 28 18.23 -10.77 42.79
N CYS A 29 17.96 -11.20 41.55
CA CYS A 29 18.09 -12.61 41.14
C CYS A 29 19.52 -13.13 41.31
N ALA A 30 20.53 -12.40 40.84
CA ALA A 30 21.93 -12.79 40.95
C ALA A 30 22.42 -12.87 42.42
N VAL A 31 21.89 -12.00 43.27
CA VAL A 31 22.19 -11.98 44.72
C VAL A 31 21.56 -13.17 45.43
N LEU A 32 20.32 -13.51 45.09
CA LEU A 32 19.62 -14.67 45.66
C LEU A 32 20.28 -16.00 45.29
N GLU A 33 20.87 -16.10 44.09
CA GLU A 33 21.55 -17.31 43.62
C GLU A 33 22.88 -17.59 44.35
N ASN A 34 23.60 -16.56 44.80
CA ASN A 34 24.92 -16.69 45.46
C ASN A 34 24.89 -16.52 46.99
N GLY A 35 23.73 -16.29 47.61
CA GLY A 35 23.58 -16.17 49.07
C GLY A 35 24.40 -15.06 49.73
N THR A 36 24.91 -14.10 48.94
CA THR A 36 25.87 -13.09 49.41
C THR A 36 25.15 -11.79 49.81
N LEU A 37 25.40 -11.27 51.01
CA LEU A 37 24.91 -9.96 51.44
C LEU A 37 25.57 -8.83 50.62
N LEU A 38 24.76 -7.99 49.98
CA LEU A 38 25.22 -6.80 49.27
C LEU A 38 25.89 -5.84 50.25
N THR A 39 27.21 -5.68 50.12
CA THR A 39 28.00 -4.67 50.82
C THR A 39 28.39 -3.56 49.85
N ARG A 40 28.70 -2.37 50.35
CA ARG A 40 29.17 -1.24 49.51
C ARG A 40 30.41 -1.63 48.67
N SER A 41 31.23 -2.54 49.19
CA SER A 41 32.38 -3.14 48.50
C SER A 41 32.01 -4.11 47.37
N SER A 42 30.94 -4.91 47.50
CA SER A 42 30.51 -5.81 46.43
C SER A 42 29.84 -5.06 45.27
N LEU A 43 29.14 -3.96 45.58
CA LEU A 43 28.61 -3.02 44.57
C LEU A 43 29.72 -2.32 43.79
N ALA A 44 30.82 -1.95 44.46
CA ALA A 44 31.97 -1.33 43.79
C ALA A 44 32.67 -2.29 42.80
N GLN A 45 32.57 -3.61 43.00
CA GLN A 45 33.13 -4.62 42.11
C GLN A 45 32.23 -4.94 40.90
N LEU A 46 30.90 -4.73 41.00
CA LEU A 46 29.98 -4.79 39.86
C LEU A 46 30.26 -3.69 38.83
N ASN A 47 31.03 -2.67 39.20
CA ASN A 47 31.45 -1.59 38.31
C ASN A 47 32.49 -2.03 37.25
N VAL A 48 32.94 -3.29 37.29
CA VAL A 48 33.91 -3.85 36.32
C VAL A 48 33.15 -4.67 35.28
N GLY A 49 32.50 -3.96 34.36
CA GLY A 49 31.68 -4.57 33.31
C GLY A 49 30.72 -3.61 32.62
N TYR A 50 30.76 -2.32 32.95
CA TYR A 50 30.17 -1.24 32.14
C TYR A 50 30.92 -1.11 30.81
N ALA A 51 30.90 -2.14 29.99
CA ALA A 51 30.93 -1.92 28.57
C ALA A 51 29.56 -1.34 28.23
N ASN A 52 29.55 -0.15 27.66
CA ASN A 52 28.55 0.30 26.70
C ASN A 52 28.46 -0.70 25.54
N ALA A 53 28.12 -1.96 25.82
CA ALA A 53 27.57 -2.85 24.82
C ALA A 53 26.15 -2.34 24.62
N ALA A 54 26.03 -1.23 23.85
CA ALA A 54 24.90 -1.08 22.96
C ALA A 54 24.69 -2.47 22.38
N ILE A 55 23.56 -3.09 22.70
CA ILE A 55 23.24 -4.39 22.14
C ILE A 55 23.20 -4.12 20.64
N LYS A 56 24.29 -4.44 19.94
CA LYS A 56 24.40 -4.38 18.49
C LYS A 56 23.40 -5.39 17.96
N THR A 57 22.17 -4.94 17.90
CA THR A 57 21.00 -5.67 17.42
C THR A 57 20.86 -5.47 15.92
N SER A 58 21.58 -4.50 15.37
CA SER A 58 21.51 -4.15 13.97
C SER A 58 22.62 -4.82 13.16
N ALA A 59 22.21 -5.69 12.23
CA ALA A 59 23.01 -6.06 11.07
C ALA A 59 22.77 -5.09 9.89
N SER A 60 21.93 -4.07 10.06
CA SER A 60 21.55 -3.13 9.00
C SER A 60 22.68 -2.12 8.78
N LEU A 61 23.02 -1.90 7.52
CA LEU A 61 24.09 -0.97 7.16
C LEU A 61 23.64 0.48 7.41
N LYS A 62 24.58 1.35 7.79
CA LYS A 62 24.34 2.80 7.79
C LYS A 62 23.89 3.25 6.40
N LEU A 63 22.83 4.06 6.36
CA LEU A 63 22.31 4.64 5.12
C LEU A 63 23.28 5.72 4.62
N ASP A 64 23.52 5.73 3.31
CA ASP A 64 24.18 6.84 2.63
C ASP A 64 23.65 6.97 1.20
N THR A 65 23.92 8.12 0.60
CA THR A 65 23.43 8.49 -0.73
C THR A 65 24.49 8.34 -1.82
N ALA A 66 25.64 7.70 -1.56
CA ALA A 66 26.76 7.65 -2.51
C ALA A 66 26.40 6.96 -3.83
N ASN A 67 25.49 5.97 -3.77
CA ASN A 67 24.99 5.25 -4.92
C ASN A 67 23.60 5.73 -5.40
N VAL A 68 23.11 6.85 -4.85
CA VAL A 68 21.87 7.48 -5.29
C VAL A 68 22.20 8.68 -6.15
N ARG A 69 21.67 8.69 -7.37
CA ARG A 69 21.74 9.83 -8.29
C ARG A 69 20.47 10.65 -8.17
N PHE A 70 20.52 11.74 -7.42
CA PHE A 70 19.43 12.71 -7.35
C PHE A 70 19.56 13.74 -8.46
N GLU A 71 18.61 13.78 -9.37
CA GLU A 71 18.54 14.86 -10.35
C GLU A 71 17.63 15.98 -9.84
N SER A 72 18.24 17.13 -9.57
CA SER A 72 17.51 18.30 -9.09
C SER A 72 16.76 19.03 -10.21
N HIS A 73 15.69 19.75 -9.83
CA HIS A 73 14.92 20.68 -10.66
C HIS A 73 15.71 21.90 -11.18
N ARG A 74 17.04 21.85 -11.33
CA ARG A 74 17.80 22.89 -12.04
C ARG A 74 17.50 22.80 -13.53
N GLN A 75 16.25 23.04 -13.88
CA GLN A 75 15.91 23.53 -15.20
C GLN A 75 16.68 24.82 -15.40
N GLN A 76 17.37 24.91 -16.54
CA GLN A 76 17.71 26.19 -17.12
C GLN A 76 16.47 27.07 -17.01
N GLN A 77 16.60 28.23 -16.36
CA GLN A 77 15.58 29.26 -16.34
C GLN A 77 15.35 29.64 -17.81
N ILE A 78 14.36 29.02 -18.44
CA ILE A 78 14.01 29.33 -19.82
C ILE A 78 13.24 30.63 -19.74
N ASP A 79 13.80 31.67 -20.34
CA ASP A 79 13.12 32.94 -20.46
C ASP A 79 12.04 32.80 -21.52
N TYR A 80 10.79 32.66 -21.09
CA TYR A 80 9.63 32.60 -21.97
C TYR A 80 9.13 34.01 -22.36
N ALA A 81 9.85 35.09 -22.00
CA ALA A 81 9.42 36.47 -22.21
C ALA A 81 9.11 36.84 -23.68
N ASP A 82 9.72 36.14 -24.65
CA ASP A 82 9.60 36.46 -26.08
C ASP A 82 8.72 35.46 -26.88
N MET A 83 8.15 34.43 -26.23
CA MET A 83 7.37 33.38 -26.91
C MET A 83 5.89 33.48 -26.54
N ASP A 84 5.11 34.24 -27.31
CA ASP A 84 3.67 34.39 -27.04
C ASP A 84 2.80 33.96 -28.24
N PRO A 85 1.87 32.99 -28.08
CA PRO A 85 1.68 32.09 -26.93
C PRO A 85 2.61 30.87 -26.96
N ILE A 86 3.06 30.42 -25.78
CA ILE A 86 3.89 29.21 -25.62
C ILE A 86 3.06 27.98 -26.00
N ARG A 87 3.54 27.22 -26.99
CA ARG A 87 2.91 25.96 -27.42
C ARG A 87 3.17 24.87 -26.38
N ALA A 88 2.11 24.32 -25.80
CA ALA A 88 2.21 23.45 -24.63
C ALA A 88 1.29 22.23 -24.66
N HIS A 89 1.61 21.24 -23.83
CA HIS A 89 0.86 19.99 -23.66
C HIS A 89 0.52 19.80 -22.17
N LEU A 90 -0.70 19.37 -21.88
CA LEU A 90 -1.16 19.11 -20.51
C LEU A 90 -1.21 17.62 -20.21
N GLY A 91 -0.81 17.27 -19.00
CA GLY A 91 -0.90 15.91 -18.48
C GLY A 91 -1.59 15.90 -17.12
N PHE A 92 -2.48 14.94 -16.93
CA PHE A 92 -3.18 14.70 -15.68
C PHE A 92 -2.93 13.26 -15.23
N ASP A 93 -2.49 13.08 -13.99
CA ASP A 93 -2.38 11.78 -13.33
C ASP A 93 -3.17 11.82 -12.03
N ILE A 94 -4.30 11.11 -12.04
CA ILE A 94 -5.34 11.21 -11.01
C ILE A 94 -5.38 9.93 -10.20
N GLY A 95 -4.56 9.89 -9.15
CA GLY A 95 -4.52 8.80 -8.18
C GLY A 95 -5.61 8.93 -7.11
N SER A 96 -5.75 7.87 -6.31
CA SER A 96 -6.62 7.86 -5.13
C SER A 96 -6.12 8.79 -4.02
N VAL A 97 -4.80 8.98 -3.93
CA VAL A 97 -4.13 9.79 -2.90
C VAL A 97 -3.67 11.14 -3.42
N SER A 98 -3.07 11.18 -4.61
CA SER A 98 -2.50 12.37 -5.22
C SER A 98 -3.13 12.68 -6.58
N THR A 99 -3.27 13.96 -6.85
CA THR A 99 -3.65 14.54 -8.14
C THR A 99 -2.45 15.32 -8.65
N ASN A 100 -1.96 14.92 -9.81
CA ASN A 100 -0.73 15.42 -10.39
C ASN A 100 -1.04 16.05 -11.75
N LEU A 101 -0.62 17.29 -11.95
CA LEU A 101 -0.77 17.98 -13.22
C LEU A 101 0.62 18.40 -13.72
N VAL A 102 0.81 18.36 -15.04
CA VAL A 102 2.01 18.92 -15.66
C VAL A 102 1.68 19.72 -16.91
N LEU A 103 2.41 20.81 -17.10
CA LEU A 103 2.40 21.64 -18.31
C LEU A 103 3.77 21.48 -18.97
N LEU A 104 3.81 20.90 -20.16
CA LEU A 104 5.03 20.70 -20.95
C LEU A 104 5.07 21.68 -22.12
N ASP A 105 6.23 22.16 -22.52
CA ASP A 105 6.40 22.85 -23.79
C ASP A 105 6.48 21.87 -24.98
N GLU A 106 6.53 22.40 -26.20
CA GLU A 106 6.65 21.61 -27.44
C GLU A 106 7.93 20.75 -27.49
N GLN A 107 8.98 21.15 -26.75
CA GLN A 107 10.23 20.42 -26.59
C GLN A 107 10.22 19.45 -25.39
N GLU A 108 9.06 19.17 -24.82
CA GLU A 108 8.84 18.21 -23.72
C GLU A 108 9.52 18.61 -22.40
N ARG A 109 9.80 19.91 -22.22
CA ARG A 109 10.33 20.46 -20.97
C ARG A 109 9.16 20.87 -20.08
N VAL A 110 9.25 20.59 -18.78
CA VAL A 110 8.21 20.96 -17.82
C VAL A 110 8.25 22.48 -17.62
N ILE A 111 7.17 23.19 -17.96
CA ILE A 111 6.98 24.62 -17.70
C ILE A 111 6.53 24.82 -16.25
N ASP A 112 5.58 24.00 -15.81
CA ASP A 112 4.98 24.06 -14.48
C ASP A 112 4.41 22.69 -14.09
N GLU A 113 4.33 22.42 -12.80
CA GLU A 113 3.79 21.17 -12.27
C GLU A 113 3.04 21.39 -10.97
N ILE A 114 2.06 20.53 -10.71
CA ILE A 114 1.32 20.51 -9.46
C ILE A 114 1.30 19.07 -8.94
N TYR A 115 1.69 18.90 -7.69
CA TYR A 115 1.53 17.68 -6.91
C TYR A 115 0.70 18.01 -5.66
N THR A 116 -0.54 17.52 -5.59
CA THR A 116 -1.46 17.80 -4.47
C THR A 116 -2.20 16.54 -4.05
N ARG A 117 -2.79 16.52 -2.85
CA ARG A 117 -3.67 15.43 -2.39
C ARG A 117 -5.02 15.46 -3.13
N THR A 118 -5.53 14.30 -3.48
CA THR A 118 -6.86 14.11 -4.10
C THR A 118 -8.00 14.32 -3.10
N GLU A 119 -7.77 14.01 -1.82
CA GLU A 119 -8.74 14.13 -0.72
C GLU A 119 -10.10 13.43 -0.99
N GLY A 120 -10.08 12.37 -1.81
CA GLY A 120 -11.30 11.68 -2.27
C GLY A 120 -12.23 12.53 -3.15
N LYS A 121 -11.76 13.70 -3.60
CA LYS A 121 -12.52 14.71 -4.34
C LYS A 121 -11.77 15.13 -5.63
N PRO A 122 -11.51 14.19 -6.55
CA PRO A 122 -10.68 14.44 -7.73
C PRO A 122 -11.21 15.58 -8.60
N LEU A 123 -12.53 15.69 -8.78
CA LEU A 123 -13.15 16.75 -9.57
C LEU A 123 -12.87 18.14 -8.99
N GLN A 124 -13.12 18.31 -7.69
CA GLN A 124 -12.95 19.60 -7.01
C GLN A 124 -11.48 20.02 -6.98
N VAL A 125 -10.57 19.07 -6.76
CA VAL A 125 -9.13 19.33 -6.77
C VAL A 125 -8.68 19.75 -8.16
N VAL A 126 -9.06 19.04 -9.22
CA VAL A 126 -8.71 19.42 -10.59
C VAL A 126 -9.29 20.79 -10.96
N GLN A 127 -10.55 21.08 -10.61
CA GLN A 127 -11.15 22.40 -10.85
C GLN A 127 -10.37 23.53 -10.17
N ARG A 128 -9.99 23.34 -8.90
CA ARG A 128 -9.20 24.31 -8.14
C ARG A 128 -7.84 24.56 -8.79
N GLU A 129 -7.11 23.50 -9.10
CA GLU A 129 -5.76 23.64 -9.68
C GLU A 129 -5.79 24.19 -11.12
N MET A 130 -6.80 23.84 -11.91
CA MET A 130 -7.00 24.41 -13.25
C MET A 130 -7.36 25.89 -13.20
N ALA A 131 -8.11 26.34 -12.19
CA ALA A 131 -8.36 27.77 -11.97
C ALA A 131 -7.08 28.52 -11.60
N HIS A 132 -6.22 27.94 -10.73
CA HIS A 132 -4.91 28.52 -10.45
C HIS A 132 -4.03 28.64 -11.71
N TRP A 133 -4.07 27.64 -12.59
CA TRP A 133 -3.35 27.68 -13.86
C TRP A 133 -3.98 28.61 -14.90
N LEU A 134 -5.30 28.81 -14.88
CA LEU A 134 -5.95 29.84 -15.69
C LEU A 134 -5.37 31.22 -15.36
N ASP A 135 -5.29 31.57 -14.07
CA ASP A 135 -4.77 32.86 -13.62
C ASP A 135 -3.28 33.05 -13.97
N LYS A 136 -2.49 31.96 -13.89
CA LYS A 136 -1.04 32.02 -14.13
C LYS A 136 -0.66 31.98 -15.60
N TRP A 137 -1.32 31.14 -16.39
CA TRP A 137 -0.91 30.72 -17.73
C TRP A 137 -1.97 30.92 -18.83
N GLY A 138 -3.24 31.19 -18.48
CA GLY A 138 -4.37 31.14 -19.41
C GLY A 138 -4.16 31.86 -20.75
N ASP A 139 -3.61 33.08 -20.72
CA ASP A 139 -3.36 33.88 -21.93
C ASP A 139 -1.96 33.68 -22.52
N LYS A 140 -1.05 33.01 -21.80
CA LYS A 140 0.36 32.85 -22.15
C LYS A 140 0.66 31.53 -22.88
N VAL A 141 -0.29 30.58 -22.86
CA VAL A 141 -0.06 29.23 -23.39
C VAL A 141 -1.15 28.81 -24.37
N GLN A 142 -0.73 28.17 -25.45
CA GLN A 142 -1.61 27.48 -26.39
C GLN A 142 -1.50 25.98 -26.16
N ILE A 143 -2.56 25.37 -25.61
CA ILE A 143 -2.62 23.93 -25.40
C ILE A 143 -2.83 23.20 -26.73
N LEU A 144 -1.91 22.28 -27.04
CA LEU A 144 -1.90 21.48 -28.26
C LEU A 144 -2.41 20.06 -28.06
N SER A 145 -2.25 19.51 -26.85
CA SER A 145 -2.76 18.19 -26.49
C SER A 145 -2.98 18.05 -24.99
N VAL A 146 -3.92 17.18 -24.61
CA VAL A 146 -4.23 16.87 -23.21
C VAL A 146 -4.29 15.37 -23.00
N GLY A 147 -3.52 14.86 -22.04
CA GLY A 147 -3.51 13.46 -21.66
C GLY A 147 -4.02 13.22 -20.23
N SER A 148 -4.70 12.10 -20.00
CA SER A 148 -5.11 11.69 -18.65
C SER A 148 -4.72 10.25 -18.35
N THR A 149 -4.23 10.02 -17.13
CA THR A 149 -3.91 8.72 -16.54
C THR A 149 -4.31 8.70 -15.06
N GLY A 150 -4.04 7.60 -14.37
CA GLY A 150 -4.51 7.39 -13.00
C GLY A 150 -5.78 6.55 -12.90
N SER A 151 -6.18 6.23 -11.67
CA SER A 151 -7.50 5.68 -11.32
C SER A 151 -8.67 6.59 -11.72
N GLY A 152 -8.47 7.91 -11.74
CA GLY A 152 -9.47 8.93 -12.10
C GLY A 152 -9.46 9.36 -13.57
N ARG A 153 -8.69 8.67 -14.42
CA ARG A 153 -8.39 9.11 -15.80
C ARG A 153 -9.60 9.28 -16.71
N ASP A 154 -10.61 8.42 -16.60
CA ASP A 154 -11.79 8.47 -17.48
C ASP A 154 -12.67 9.66 -17.09
N LEU A 155 -12.86 9.85 -15.77
CA LEU A 155 -13.65 10.93 -15.20
C LEU A 155 -13.04 12.30 -15.51
N ILE A 156 -11.75 12.48 -15.20
CA ILE A 156 -11.06 13.75 -15.45
C ILE A 156 -10.78 13.93 -16.94
N GLY A 157 -10.47 12.87 -17.66
CA GLY A 157 -10.29 12.90 -19.11
C GLY A 157 -11.52 13.45 -19.83
N GLU A 158 -12.72 13.04 -19.45
CA GLU A 158 -13.95 13.63 -20.01
C GLU A 158 -14.15 15.09 -19.59
N LEU A 159 -13.90 15.42 -18.32
CA LEU A 159 -14.06 16.78 -17.77
C LEU A 159 -13.19 17.81 -18.50
N VAL A 160 -11.93 17.48 -18.77
CA VAL A 160 -10.96 18.40 -19.39
C VAL A 160 -10.99 18.33 -20.92
N GLY A 161 -11.64 17.32 -21.49
CA GLY A 161 -11.59 17.05 -22.93
C GLY A 161 -10.27 16.44 -23.37
N ALA A 162 -9.76 15.46 -22.64
CA ALA A 162 -8.50 14.78 -22.94
C ALA A 162 -8.52 14.11 -24.32
N ASP A 163 -7.40 14.22 -25.02
CA ASP A 163 -7.17 13.65 -26.35
C ASP A 163 -6.74 12.19 -26.27
N ALA A 164 -6.05 11.82 -25.19
CA ALA A 164 -5.65 10.45 -24.90
C ALA A 164 -5.86 10.12 -23.42
N VAL A 165 -6.43 8.94 -23.17
CA VAL A 165 -6.63 8.38 -21.84
C VAL A 165 -5.93 7.03 -21.82
N HIS A 166 -4.92 6.87 -20.96
CA HIS A 166 -4.06 5.69 -20.91
C HIS A 166 -3.88 5.19 -19.47
N ASP A 167 -3.56 3.91 -19.33
CA ASP A 167 -3.23 3.32 -18.05
C ASP A 167 -1.92 3.90 -17.47
N GLU A 168 -1.79 3.81 -16.15
CA GLU A 168 -0.66 4.37 -15.41
C GLU A 168 0.67 3.71 -15.80
N ILE A 169 0.70 2.41 -16.09
CA ILE A 169 1.93 1.69 -16.42
C ILE A 169 2.52 2.25 -17.71
N THR A 170 1.70 2.41 -18.75
CA THR A 170 2.12 3.01 -20.02
C THR A 170 2.55 4.46 -19.85
N ALA A 171 1.81 5.25 -19.05
CA ALA A 171 2.14 6.65 -18.80
C ALA A 171 3.49 6.80 -18.05
N HIS A 172 3.64 6.15 -16.89
CA HIS A 172 4.88 6.19 -16.11
C HIS A 172 6.09 5.71 -16.91
N LYS A 173 5.96 4.62 -17.67
CA LYS A 173 7.02 4.15 -18.57
C LYS A 173 7.38 5.20 -19.62
N THR A 174 6.40 5.87 -20.21
CA THR A 174 6.62 6.87 -21.26
C THR A 174 7.32 8.11 -20.70
N GLY A 175 6.85 8.62 -19.56
CA GLY A 175 7.46 9.76 -18.87
C GLY A 175 8.90 9.46 -18.45
N ALA A 176 9.12 8.34 -17.76
CA ALA A 176 10.46 7.93 -17.32
C ALA A 176 11.43 7.75 -18.51
N SER A 177 10.99 7.10 -19.58
CA SER A 177 11.80 6.88 -20.78
C SER A 177 12.17 8.19 -21.49
N SER A 178 11.24 9.16 -21.56
CA SER A 178 11.52 10.47 -22.18
C SER A 178 12.56 11.25 -21.36
N ILE A 179 12.36 11.33 -20.04
CA ILE A 179 13.30 12.01 -19.13
C ILE A 179 14.68 11.36 -19.20
N ALA A 180 14.76 10.02 -19.16
CA ALA A 180 16.02 9.30 -19.22
C ALA A 180 16.77 9.52 -20.53
N ARG A 181 16.07 9.47 -21.66
CA ARG A 181 16.64 9.75 -22.98
C ARG A 181 17.21 11.17 -23.03
N ARG A 182 16.49 12.17 -22.49
CA ARG A 182 16.89 13.57 -22.53
C ARG A 182 18.09 13.88 -21.62
N LEU A 183 18.11 13.32 -20.42
CA LEU A 183 19.10 13.67 -19.40
C LEU A 183 20.32 12.76 -19.40
N PHE A 184 20.13 11.48 -19.73
CA PHE A 184 21.16 10.45 -19.53
C PHE A 184 21.57 9.75 -20.82
N ASN A 185 20.73 9.80 -21.86
CA ASN A 185 20.92 9.01 -23.09
C ASN A 185 21.08 7.50 -22.79
N GLU A 186 20.44 7.03 -21.71
CA GLU A 186 20.43 5.64 -21.27
C GLU A 186 18.98 5.14 -21.18
N PRO A 187 18.68 3.92 -21.65
CA PRO A 187 17.33 3.36 -21.58
C PRO A 187 17.00 2.91 -20.15
N VAL A 188 15.81 3.30 -19.66
CA VAL A 188 15.29 2.79 -18.39
C VAL A 188 14.96 1.32 -18.51
N ASP A 189 15.48 0.51 -17.59
CA ASP A 189 15.19 -0.93 -17.54
C ASP A 189 14.21 -1.30 -16.42
N THR A 190 14.19 -0.54 -15.33
CA THR A 190 13.41 -0.88 -14.15
C THR A 190 12.86 0.40 -13.54
N ILE A 191 11.57 0.39 -13.25
CA ILE A 191 10.91 1.49 -12.54
C ILE A 191 10.38 0.95 -11.22
N PHE A 192 10.82 1.57 -10.14
CA PHE A 192 10.20 1.48 -8.83
C PHE A 192 9.35 2.74 -8.62
N GLU A 193 8.03 2.57 -8.54
CA GLU A 193 7.11 3.64 -8.20
C GLU A 193 6.49 3.32 -6.84
N ILE A 194 6.68 4.20 -5.86
CA ILE A 194 6.07 4.07 -4.54
C ILE A 194 5.27 5.33 -4.24
N GLY A 195 3.97 5.22 -4.46
CA GLY A 195 2.99 6.25 -4.16
C GLY A 195 2.58 6.27 -2.68
N GLY A 196 1.48 6.98 -2.41
CA GLY A 196 0.92 7.09 -1.07
C GLY A 196 0.25 5.81 -0.58
N GLN A 197 -0.53 5.14 -1.43
CA GLN A 197 -1.32 3.94 -1.06
C GLN A 197 -1.05 2.71 -1.92
N ASP A 198 -0.37 2.89 -3.05
CA ASP A 198 -0.01 1.81 -3.93
C ASP A 198 1.48 1.89 -4.28
N SER A 199 1.97 0.80 -4.85
CA SER A 199 3.34 0.71 -5.33
C SER A 199 3.39 -0.17 -6.55
N LYS A 200 4.22 0.21 -7.52
CA LYS A 200 4.31 -0.42 -8.83
C LYS A 200 5.76 -0.77 -9.14
N PHE A 201 5.93 -1.94 -9.73
CA PHE A 201 7.16 -2.41 -10.33
C PHE A 201 6.92 -2.53 -11.83
N ILE A 202 7.81 -1.98 -12.65
CA ILE A 202 7.74 -2.10 -14.11
C ILE A 202 9.13 -2.51 -14.62
N ALA A 203 9.19 -3.64 -15.32
CA ALA A 203 10.37 -4.09 -16.05
C ALA A 203 10.22 -3.73 -17.53
N ILE A 204 11.26 -3.11 -18.07
CA ILE A 204 11.32 -2.61 -19.44
C ILE A 204 12.49 -3.29 -20.16
N ASP A 205 12.20 -3.82 -21.34
CA ASP A 205 13.22 -4.35 -22.25
C ASP A 205 13.05 -3.70 -23.62
N ALA A 206 14.13 -3.15 -24.18
CA ALA A 206 14.14 -2.42 -25.45
C ALA A 206 13.00 -1.37 -25.58
N GLY A 207 12.63 -0.72 -24.48
CA GLY A 207 11.56 0.28 -24.45
C GLY A 207 10.14 -0.29 -24.46
N ILE A 208 9.97 -1.59 -24.24
CA ILE A 208 8.69 -2.30 -24.12
C ILE A 208 8.53 -2.80 -22.68
N VAL A 209 7.33 -2.68 -22.11
CA VAL A 209 7.02 -3.27 -20.80
C VAL A 209 6.92 -4.78 -20.94
N VAL A 210 7.81 -5.52 -20.29
CA VAL A 210 7.85 -6.99 -20.36
C VAL A 210 7.25 -7.66 -19.13
N ASP A 211 7.24 -6.98 -18.00
CA ASP A 211 6.61 -7.43 -16.76
C ASP A 211 6.24 -6.22 -15.92
N PHE A 212 5.16 -6.33 -15.15
CA PHE A 212 4.77 -5.33 -14.17
C PHE A 212 3.99 -5.97 -13.01
N SER A 213 4.05 -5.34 -11.85
CA SER A 213 3.27 -5.74 -10.68
C SER A 213 2.86 -4.52 -9.90
N MET A 214 1.64 -4.53 -9.36
CA MET A 214 1.17 -3.50 -8.45
C MET A 214 0.66 -4.12 -7.15
N ASN A 215 0.77 -3.35 -6.08
CA ASN A 215 0.22 -3.70 -4.78
C ASN A 215 -0.69 -2.57 -4.31
N GLU A 216 -2.00 -2.86 -4.26
CA GLU A 216 -3.04 -1.94 -3.76
C GLU A 216 -3.53 -2.33 -2.35
N ALA A 217 -3.16 -3.52 -1.86
CA ALA A 217 -3.77 -4.10 -0.67
C ALA A 217 -2.96 -3.86 0.62
N CYS A 218 -1.64 -3.66 0.53
CA CYS A 218 -0.78 -3.56 1.70
C CYS A 218 -0.21 -2.15 1.87
N ALA A 219 -0.58 -1.50 2.97
CA ALA A 219 -0.07 -0.16 3.34
C ALA A 219 1.38 -0.16 3.85
N ALA A 220 1.93 -1.31 4.29
CA ALA A 220 3.24 -1.37 4.95
C ALA A 220 4.43 -0.98 4.06
N GLY A 221 4.23 -0.92 2.73
CA GLY A 221 5.26 -0.58 1.76
C GLY A 221 5.06 0.78 1.07
N THR A 222 4.17 1.64 1.56
CA THR A 222 3.75 2.86 0.87
C THR A 222 4.10 4.14 1.64
N GLY A 223 4.02 5.29 0.97
CA GLY A 223 4.34 6.58 1.58
C GLY A 223 3.43 6.96 2.76
N SER A 224 2.17 6.55 2.75
CA SER A 224 1.23 6.83 3.85
C SER A 224 1.67 6.18 5.17
N PHE A 225 2.33 5.02 5.10
CA PHE A 225 2.87 4.38 6.29
C PHE A 225 4.02 5.18 6.90
N LEU A 226 4.95 5.73 6.10
CA LEU A 226 5.98 6.63 6.64
C LEU A 226 5.37 7.89 7.22
N GLU A 227 4.39 8.49 6.54
CA GLU A 227 3.71 9.70 7.00
C GLU A 227 3.08 9.46 8.39
N GLU A 228 2.37 8.35 8.57
CA GLU A 228 1.77 7.97 9.84
C GLU A 228 2.82 7.71 10.94
N GLN A 229 3.87 6.95 10.64
CA GLN A 229 4.91 6.63 11.63
C GLN A 229 5.73 7.87 12.01
N ALA A 230 6.05 8.74 11.04
CA ALA A 230 6.71 10.02 11.30
C ALA A 230 5.86 10.88 12.25
N GLY A 231 4.55 10.98 12.00
CA GLY A 231 3.63 11.69 12.88
C GLY A 231 3.59 11.13 14.31
N LYS A 232 3.57 9.79 14.48
CA LYS A 232 3.62 9.15 15.80
C LYS A 232 4.95 9.35 16.53
N LEU A 233 6.05 9.43 15.79
CA LEU A 233 7.38 9.75 16.32
C LEU A 233 7.56 11.26 16.61
N GLY A 234 6.59 12.10 16.25
CA GLY A 234 6.64 13.55 16.44
C GLY A 234 7.60 14.26 15.47
N ILE A 235 7.88 13.67 14.30
CA ILE A 235 8.79 14.22 13.29
C ILE A 235 8.05 14.49 11.98
N SER A 236 8.50 15.50 11.22
CA SER A 236 8.01 15.78 9.88
C SER A 236 8.49 14.73 8.88
N ILE A 237 7.57 14.24 8.04
CA ILE A 237 7.94 13.37 6.91
C ILE A 237 8.73 14.12 5.84
N ILE A 238 8.48 15.43 5.70
CA ILE A 238 9.18 16.31 4.78
C ILE A 238 10.47 16.78 5.46
N ASP A 239 11.60 16.55 4.79
CA ASP A 239 12.98 16.89 5.18
C ASP A 239 13.51 16.22 6.46
N GLU A 240 12.81 16.32 7.59
CA GLU A 240 13.29 15.90 8.91
C GLU A 240 13.49 14.37 8.99
N PHE A 241 12.53 13.58 8.52
CA PHE A 241 12.64 12.11 8.53
C PHE A 241 13.91 11.62 7.83
N ALA A 242 14.15 12.11 6.60
CA ALA A 242 15.28 11.67 5.79
C ALA A 242 16.61 12.07 6.44
N HIS A 243 16.68 13.30 6.97
CA HIS A 243 17.86 13.79 7.68
C HIS A 243 18.18 12.93 8.92
N LEU A 244 17.18 12.62 9.74
CA LEU A 244 17.35 11.76 10.92
C LEU A 244 17.79 10.35 10.52
N ALA A 245 17.10 9.73 9.57
CA ALA A 245 17.42 8.38 9.10
C ALA A 245 18.85 8.27 8.55
N LEU A 246 19.33 9.26 7.78
CA LEU A 246 20.69 9.29 7.24
C LEU A 246 21.77 9.55 8.32
N SER A 247 21.39 10.21 9.43
CA SER A 247 22.30 10.46 10.56
C SER A 247 22.48 9.25 11.50
N SER A 248 21.66 8.21 11.36
CA SER A 248 21.76 7.00 12.20
C SER A 248 23.04 6.22 11.91
N ASP A 249 23.78 5.90 12.97
CA ASP A 249 24.95 5.01 12.89
C ASP A 249 24.57 3.54 13.11
N GLU A 250 23.43 3.28 13.74
CA GLU A 250 22.95 1.93 14.06
C GLU A 250 21.45 1.75 13.74
N PRO A 251 21.05 1.71 12.45
CA PRO A 251 19.66 1.57 12.03
C PRO A 251 19.00 0.34 12.65
N ILE A 252 17.78 0.45 13.17
CA ILE A 252 17.10 -0.70 13.76
C ILE A 252 16.65 -1.68 12.68
N ARG A 253 16.79 -2.98 12.95
CA ARG A 253 16.18 -4.01 12.11
C ARG A 253 14.70 -4.17 12.48
N LEU A 254 13.84 -3.53 11.69
CA LEU A 254 12.40 -3.76 11.73
C LEU A 254 12.02 -4.94 10.82
N GLY A 255 10.95 -5.66 11.17
CA GLY A 255 10.39 -6.69 10.32
C GLY A 255 9.71 -6.12 9.07
N GLU A 256 9.43 -6.99 8.11
CA GLU A 256 8.69 -6.69 6.86
C GLU A 256 7.18 -7.02 6.95
N ARG A 257 6.67 -7.11 8.18
CA ARG A 257 5.32 -7.56 8.49
C ARG A 257 4.28 -6.44 8.27
N CYS A 258 3.02 -6.75 8.54
CA CYS A 258 1.93 -5.77 8.52
C CYS A 258 2.27 -4.54 9.40
N THR A 259 1.76 -3.37 9.01
CA THR A 259 1.92 -2.10 9.71
C THR A 259 1.68 -2.20 11.22
N VAL A 260 0.67 -2.98 11.63
CA VAL A 260 0.32 -3.22 13.04
C VAL A 260 1.47 -3.86 13.84
N PHE A 261 2.16 -4.84 13.25
CA PHE A 261 3.29 -5.49 13.93
C PHE A 261 4.52 -4.57 13.94
N MET A 262 4.74 -3.84 12.85
CA MET A 262 5.83 -2.88 12.78
C MET A 262 5.64 -1.76 13.82
N GLU A 263 4.43 -1.28 14.02
CA GLU A 263 4.11 -0.28 15.05
C GLU A 263 4.38 -0.80 16.47
N LYS A 264 4.04 -2.07 16.73
CA LYS A 264 4.39 -2.72 17.99
C LYS A 264 5.91 -2.80 18.17
N ASP A 265 6.65 -3.15 17.12
CA ASP A 265 8.12 -3.21 17.15
C ASP A 265 8.71 -1.83 17.43
N VAL A 266 8.25 -0.79 16.71
CA VAL A 266 8.67 0.61 16.93
C VAL A 266 8.44 1.03 18.39
N THR A 267 7.23 0.81 18.91
CA THR A 267 6.89 1.14 20.31
C THR A 267 7.81 0.40 21.30
N THR A 268 8.09 -0.87 21.03
CA THR A 268 9.00 -1.67 21.87
C THR A 268 10.41 -1.10 21.86
N TYR A 269 10.95 -0.74 20.69
CA TYR A 269 12.28 -0.15 20.59
C TYR A 269 12.36 1.24 21.23
N MET A 270 11.30 2.05 21.15
CA MET A 270 11.21 3.31 21.88
C MET A 270 11.25 3.09 23.40
N GLN A 271 10.52 2.10 23.92
CA GLN A 271 10.55 1.74 25.35
C GLN A 271 11.93 1.24 25.81
N GLN A 272 12.69 0.60 24.91
CA GLN A 272 14.08 0.21 25.14
C GLN A 272 15.06 1.38 25.07
N GLY A 273 14.58 2.62 24.85
CA GLY A 273 15.41 3.82 24.82
C GLY A 273 16.18 4.02 23.52
N ARG A 274 15.77 3.38 22.41
CA ARG A 274 16.41 3.61 21.11
C ARG A 274 16.12 5.01 20.59
N GLU A 275 17.11 5.59 19.92
CA GLU A 275 17.02 6.93 19.36
C GLU A 275 16.08 6.95 18.14
N VAL A 276 15.35 8.06 17.97
CA VAL A 276 14.40 8.24 16.85
C VAL A 276 15.09 8.11 15.48
N LYS A 277 16.35 8.55 15.36
CA LYS A 277 17.15 8.41 14.14
C LYS A 277 17.32 6.95 13.70
N ASP A 278 17.51 6.04 14.65
CA ASP A 278 17.72 4.61 14.37
C ASP A 278 16.41 3.93 13.96
N ILE A 279 15.30 4.37 14.57
CA ILE A 279 13.94 3.92 14.20
C ILE A 279 13.60 4.42 12.79
N ALA A 280 13.84 5.69 12.49
CA ALA A 280 13.58 6.27 11.17
C ALA A 280 14.38 5.55 10.07
N ALA A 281 15.65 5.25 10.31
CA ALA A 281 16.47 4.46 9.39
C ALA A 281 15.93 3.03 9.22
N GLY A 282 15.49 2.39 10.32
CA GLY A 282 14.84 1.08 10.28
C GLY A 282 13.53 1.06 9.47
N LEU A 283 12.73 2.12 9.58
CA LEU A 283 11.48 2.28 8.83
C LEU A 283 11.75 2.42 7.33
N ALA A 284 12.80 3.16 6.92
CA ALA A 284 13.21 3.25 5.53
C ALA A 284 13.61 1.87 4.95
N TYR A 285 14.39 1.09 5.70
CA TYR A 285 14.71 -0.29 5.31
C TYR A 285 13.48 -1.18 5.20
N ALA A 286 12.56 -1.06 6.16
CA ALA A 286 11.37 -1.92 6.19
C ALA A 286 10.47 -1.72 4.96
N ILE A 287 10.33 -0.48 4.48
CA ILE A 287 9.60 -0.20 3.23
C ILE A 287 10.27 -0.84 2.04
N VAL A 288 11.60 -0.72 1.92
CA VAL A 288 12.34 -1.33 0.82
C VAL A 288 12.19 -2.85 0.84
N HIS A 289 12.34 -3.49 1.99
CA HIS A 289 12.13 -4.93 2.12
C HIS A 289 10.69 -5.34 1.80
N ASN A 290 9.70 -4.59 2.29
CA ASN A 290 8.30 -4.84 1.97
C ASN A 290 8.03 -4.72 0.47
N TYR A 291 8.52 -3.66 -0.17
CA TYR A 291 8.38 -3.43 -1.61
C TYR A 291 9.02 -4.58 -2.43
N LEU A 292 10.25 -4.95 -2.12
CA LEU A 292 10.94 -6.05 -2.81
C LEU A 292 10.22 -7.39 -2.64
N ASN A 293 9.72 -7.68 -1.44
CA ASN A 293 9.09 -8.97 -1.14
C ASN A 293 7.62 -9.06 -1.58
N ARG A 294 6.88 -7.95 -1.58
CA ARG A 294 5.44 -7.94 -1.88
C ARG A 294 5.11 -7.46 -3.29
N VAL A 295 5.91 -6.56 -3.86
CA VAL A 295 5.70 -6.00 -5.21
C VAL A 295 6.62 -6.70 -6.21
N VAL A 296 7.93 -6.65 -5.98
CA VAL A 296 8.90 -7.22 -6.93
C VAL A 296 8.83 -8.75 -6.94
N ARG A 297 8.74 -9.41 -5.78
CA ARG A 297 8.59 -10.87 -5.62
C ARG A 297 9.63 -11.69 -6.37
N GLY A 298 10.90 -11.27 -6.32
CA GLY A 298 12.01 -11.95 -6.98
C GLY A 298 12.07 -11.78 -8.51
N ARG A 299 11.24 -10.91 -9.10
CA ARG A 299 11.36 -10.52 -10.51
C ARG A 299 12.71 -9.88 -10.81
N ARG A 300 13.11 -9.95 -12.07
CA ARG A 300 14.39 -9.40 -12.56
C ARG A 300 14.43 -7.88 -12.34
N ILE A 301 15.42 -7.42 -11.58
CA ILE A 301 15.78 -6.02 -11.44
C ILE A 301 17.01 -5.75 -12.33
N GLY A 302 16.91 -4.77 -13.22
CA GLY A 302 18.02 -4.36 -14.09
C GLY A 302 19.06 -3.52 -13.36
N ASP A 303 19.85 -2.75 -14.12
CA ASP A 303 20.94 -1.91 -13.62
C ASP A 303 20.57 -0.41 -13.60
N PHE A 304 19.76 0.04 -14.56
CA PHE A 304 19.30 1.42 -14.67
C PHE A 304 17.90 1.58 -14.05
N ILE A 305 17.89 1.68 -12.72
CA ILE A 305 16.69 1.70 -11.90
C ILE A 305 16.24 3.14 -11.64
N TYR A 306 15.03 3.47 -12.07
CA TYR A 306 14.34 4.71 -11.74
C TYR A 306 13.49 4.52 -10.48
N PHE A 307 13.70 5.36 -9.48
CA PHE A 307 12.85 5.43 -8.29
C PHE A 307 12.01 6.71 -8.32
N GLN A 308 10.69 6.56 -8.40
CA GLN A 308 9.73 7.64 -8.60
C GLN A 308 8.48 7.49 -7.70
N GLY A 309 7.58 8.47 -7.75
CA GLY A 309 6.44 8.57 -6.84
C GLY A 309 6.75 9.43 -5.61
N GLY A 310 5.73 9.72 -4.80
CA GLY A 310 5.85 10.64 -3.66
C GLY A 310 6.89 10.20 -2.61
N THR A 311 7.10 8.89 -2.46
CA THR A 311 8.11 8.37 -1.51
C THR A 311 9.55 8.62 -2.00
N ALA A 312 9.75 8.86 -3.31
CA ALA A 312 11.07 9.14 -3.86
C ALA A 312 11.63 10.52 -3.46
N TYR A 313 10.81 11.42 -2.90
CA TYR A 313 11.30 12.63 -2.23
C TYR A 313 12.07 12.31 -0.94
N ASN A 314 11.80 11.16 -0.32
CA ASN A 314 12.48 10.74 0.89
C ASN A 314 13.82 10.07 0.55
N GLN A 315 14.91 10.83 0.72
CA GLN A 315 16.26 10.39 0.38
C GLN A 315 16.70 9.13 1.13
N ALA A 316 16.20 8.89 2.34
CA ALA A 316 16.54 7.72 3.13
C ALA A 316 16.00 6.42 2.51
N VAL A 317 14.84 6.48 1.84
CA VAL A 317 14.26 5.32 1.14
C VAL A 317 15.09 4.98 -0.10
N ALA A 318 15.50 6.00 -0.86
CA ALA A 318 16.39 5.80 -2.01
C ALA A 318 17.75 5.21 -1.56
N ALA A 319 18.32 5.73 -0.47
CA ALA A 319 19.53 5.20 0.16
C ALA A 319 19.35 3.73 0.57
N ALA A 320 18.22 3.39 1.20
CA ALA A 320 17.92 2.02 1.61
C ALA A 320 17.85 1.06 0.41
N PHE A 321 17.27 1.46 -0.72
CA PHE A 321 17.30 0.66 -1.95
C PHE A 321 18.72 0.34 -2.41
N THR A 322 19.61 1.34 -2.43
CA THR A 322 21.01 1.10 -2.85
C THR A 322 21.72 0.14 -1.91
N LYS A 323 21.45 0.21 -0.60
CA LYS A 323 22.06 -0.67 0.41
C LYS A 323 21.56 -2.10 0.32
N VAL A 324 20.27 -2.29 0.08
CA VAL A 324 19.66 -3.63 -0.02
C VAL A 324 20.01 -4.29 -1.35
N LEU A 325 20.04 -3.55 -2.46
CA LEU A 325 20.28 -4.10 -3.80
C LEU A 325 21.75 -4.11 -4.22
N GLY A 326 22.60 -3.29 -3.61
CA GLY A 326 23.98 -3.09 -4.07
C GLY A 326 24.07 -2.44 -5.47
N LYS A 327 22.99 -1.81 -5.93
CA LYS A 327 22.86 -1.18 -7.25
C LYS A 327 22.68 0.33 -7.13
N LYS A 328 22.95 1.04 -8.22
CA LYS A 328 22.68 2.47 -8.31
C LYS A 328 21.19 2.71 -8.50
N ILE A 329 20.67 3.75 -7.85
CA ILE A 329 19.28 4.18 -7.98
C ILE A 329 19.28 5.60 -8.51
N VAL A 330 18.46 5.86 -9.53
CA VAL A 330 18.25 7.20 -10.10
C VAL A 330 16.92 7.73 -9.60
N VAL A 331 16.94 8.88 -8.94
CA VAL A 331 15.73 9.65 -8.62
C VAL A 331 15.64 10.77 -9.67
N PRO A 332 14.75 10.65 -10.66
CA PRO A 332 14.60 11.66 -11.72
C PRO A 332 14.06 12.98 -11.18
N PRO A 333 14.23 14.10 -11.91
CA PRO A 333 13.51 15.33 -11.58
C PRO A 333 12.01 15.10 -11.80
N HIS A 334 11.17 15.88 -11.13
CA HIS A 334 9.71 15.80 -11.29
C HIS A 334 9.15 14.39 -10.96
N ASN A 335 9.84 13.62 -10.09
CA ASN A 335 9.51 12.24 -9.73
C ASN A 335 8.06 12.04 -9.25
N GLY A 336 7.44 13.05 -8.64
CA GLY A 336 6.05 13.03 -8.19
C GLY A 336 5.00 13.14 -9.31
N VAL A 337 5.38 13.60 -10.51
CA VAL A 337 4.42 13.86 -11.61
C VAL A 337 4.77 13.14 -12.91
N ILE A 338 5.65 12.13 -12.88
CA ILE A 338 6.09 11.40 -14.09
C ILE A 338 4.92 10.74 -14.83
N GLY A 339 3.90 10.26 -14.11
CA GLY A 339 2.68 9.75 -14.72
C GLY A 339 1.99 10.80 -15.59
N ALA A 340 1.85 12.03 -15.09
CA ALA A 340 1.27 13.15 -15.82
C ALA A 340 2.13 13.53 -17.04
N ILE A 341 3.47 13.55 -16.90
CA ILE A 341 4.40 13.77 -18.03
C ILE A 341 4.15 12.73 -19.13
N GLY A 342 4.10 11.46 -18.76
CA GLY A 342 3.80 10.38 -19.68
C GLY A 342 2.46 10.54 -20.39
N ALA A 343 1.41 10.93 -19.66
CA ALA A 343 0.09 11.16 -20.23
C ALA A 343 0.10 12.29 -21.28
N ALA A 344 0.75 13.42 -20.98
CA ALA A 344 0.90 14.53 -21.92
C ALA A 344 1.62 14.09 -23.21
N LEU A 345 2.70 13.32 -23.08
CA LEU A 345 3.48 12.81 -24.21
C LEU A 345 2.69 11.82 -25.09
N LEU A 346 1.89 10.94 -24.47
CA LEU A 346 1.02 10.02 -25.20
C LEU A 346 -0.06 10.77 -25.99
N ALA A 347 -0.63 11.83 -25.41
CA ALA A 347 -1.59 12.68 -26.10
C ALA A 347 -0.96 13.44 -27.28
N LYS A 348 0.23 14.00 -27.10
CA LYS A 348 1.04 14.62 -28.16
C LYS A 348 1.26 13.65 -29.32
N ALA A 349 1.83 12.48 -29.03
CA ALA A 349 2.14 11.48 -30.05
C ALA A 349 0.90 11.00 -30.82
N LYS A 350 -0.24 10.86 -30.12
CA LYS A 350 -1.52 10.49 -30.76
C LYS A 350 -1.99 11.56 -31.74
N LEU A 351 -2.04 12.82 -31.33
CA LEU A 351 -2.51 13.92 -32.18
C LEU A 351 -1.57 14.19 -33.36
N GLU A 352 -0.26 14.08 -33.17
CA GLU A 352 0.73 14.18 -34.26
C GLU A 352 0.50 13.10 -35.32
N ARG A 353 0.26 11.86 -34.90
CA ARG A 353 -0.04 10.73 -35.78
C ARG A 353 -1.36 10.92 -36.54
N GLU A 354 -2.38 11.41 -35.86
CA GLU A 354 -3.73 11.58 -36.41
C GLU A 354 -3.92 12.92 -37.15
N LYS A 355 -2.94 13.83 -37.06
CA LYS A 355 -3.05 15.24 -37.52
C LYS A 355 -4.32 15.92 -37.01
N GLY A 356 -4.72 15.59 -35.79
CA GLY A 356 -5.93 16.10 -35.14
C GLY A 356 -5.72 17.44 -34.44
N ARG A 357 -6.81 18.04 -33.97
CA ARG A 357 -6.79 19.18 -33.04
C ARG A 357 -7.25 18.71 -31.67
N THR A 358 -6.71 19.31 -30.61
CA THR A 358 -7.12 18.98 -29.24
C THR A 358 -8.60 19.26 -29.00
N ARG A 359 -9.23 18.44 -28.17
CA ARG A 359 -10.59 18.62 -27.63
C ARG A 359 -10.60 19.33 -26.28
N PHE A 360 -9.46 19.91 -25.87
CA PHE A 360 -9.34 20.64 -24.62
C PHE A 360 -10.45 21.67 -24.47
N ARG A 361 -11.15 21.61 -23.33
CA ARG A 361 -12.31 22.46 -23.03
C ARG A 361 -11.92 23.83 -22.45
N GLY A 362 -10.63 24.08 -22.26
CA GLY A 362 -10.11 25.29 -21.60
C GLY A 362 -9.82 25.08 -20.12
N PHE A 363 -9.17 26.07 -19.49
CA PHE A 363 -8.83 25.98 -18.07
C PHE A 363 -10.02 26.25 -17.14
N ASP A 364 -11.01 27.00 -17.60
CA ASP A 364 -12.22 27.27 -16.85
C ASP A 364 -13.22 26.11 -16.96
N LEU A 365 -13.08 25.16 -16.04
CA LEU A 365 -13.94 23.99 -15.95
C LEU A 365 -15.29 24.27 -15.28
N THR A 366 -15.55 25.50 -14.80
CA THR A 366 -16.87 25.84 -14.20
C THR A 366 -17.97 25.96 -15.25
N LYS A 367 -17.59 26.16 -16.52
CA LYS A 367 -18.49 26.25 -17.67
C LYS A 367 -18.97 24.89 -18.16
N VAL A 368 -18.42 23.79 -17.64
CA VAL A 368 -18.81 22.44 -18.04
C VAL A 368 -19.98 22.00 -17.16
N ASP A 369 -21.14 21.76 -17.78
CA ASP A 369 -22.30 21.23 -17.08
C ASP A 369 -22.08 19.74 -16.77
N PHE A 370 -22.03 19.40 -15.48
CA PHE A 370 -21.96 18.01 -15.05
C PHE A 370 -22.89 17.70 -13.88
N LYS A 371 -23.33 16.44 -13.81
CA LYS A 371 -24.15 15.92 -12.72
C LYS A 371 -23.44 14.76 -12.04
N ILE A 372 -23.24 14.85 -10.74
CA ILE A 372 -22.67 13.77 -9.92
C ILE A 372 -23.80 13.02 -9.22
N ARG A 373 -23.76 11.70 -9.29
CA ARG A 373 -24.58 10.80 -8.49
C ARG A 373 -23.68 9.78 -7.81
N GLN A 374 -23.87 9.58 -6.51
CA GLN A 374 -23.23 8.49 -5.77
C GLN A 374 -24.16 7.30 -5.62
N PHE A 375 -23.61 6.09 -5.74
CA PHE A 375 -24.34 4.86 -5.46
C PHE A 375 -23.38 3.71 -5.10
N MET A 376 -23.88 2.72 -4.36
CA MET A 376 -23.12 1.54 -3.98
C MET A 376 -23.19 0.47 -5.09
N CYS A 377 -22.04 0.01 -5.58
CA CYS A 377 -21.94 -1.09 -6.53
C CYS A 377 -22.28 -2.43 -5.87
N LYS A 378 -23.35 -3.10 -6.30
CA LYS A 378 -23.74 -4.45 -5.83
C LYS A 378 -23.17 -5.57 -6.69
N GLY A 379 -22.04 -5.34 -7.35
CA GLY A 379 -21.45 -6.27 -8.31
C GLY A 379 -20.67 -7.43 -7.68
N CYS A 380 -20.15 -7.23 -6.48
CA CYS A 380 -19.46 -8.23 -5.67
C CYS A 380 -19.49 -7.79 -4.20
N SER A 381 -18.89 -8.59 -3.31
CA SER A 381 -18.81 -8.31 -1.87
C SER A 381 -18.06 -7.03 -1.50
N ASN A 382 -17.29 -6.44 -2.42
CA ASN A 382 -16.55 -5.19 -2.16
C ASN A 382 -17.45 -3.97 -1.98
N ASN A 383 -18.71 -4.00 -2.44
CA ASN A 383 -19.69 -2.92 -2.27
C ASN A 383 -19.11 -1.51 -2.48
N CYS A 384 -18.37 -1.31 -3.57
CA CYS A 384 -17.62 -0.06 -3.79
C CYS A 384 -18.58 1.13 -3.89
N ASP A 385 -18.23 2.26 -3.26
CA ASP A 385 -18.94 3.52 -3.45
C ASP A 385 -18.52 4.15 -4.77
N ILE A 386 -19.46 4.19 -5.72
CA ILE A 386 -19.22 4.68 -7.08
C ILE A 386 -19.75 6.09 -7.23
N GLN A 387 -18.92 6.97 -7.78
CA GLN A 387 -19.32 8.27 -8.29
C GLN A 387 -19.60 8.16 -9.80
N GLU A 388 -20.87 8.27 -10.20
CA GLU A 388 -21.28 8.47 -11.59
C GLU A 388 -21.25 9.98 -11.88
N CYS A 389 -20.46 10.39 -12.85
CA CYS A 389 -20.44 11.74 -13.37
C CYS A 389 -21.00 11.75 -14.79
N THR A 390 -22.01 12.57 -15.04
CA THR A 390 -22.55 12.79 -16.39
C THR A 390 -22.07 14.15 -16.88
N ILE A 391 -21.26 14.18 -17.93
CA ILE A 391 -20.69 15.39 -18.55
C ILE A 391 -21.21 15.42 -19.99
N ASP A 392 -21.93 16.49 -20.38
CA ASP A 392 -22.56 16.60 -21.72
C ASP A 392 -23.38 15.38 -22.17
N GLY A 393 -24.01 14.69 -21.22
CA GLY A 393 -24.80 13.47 -21.47
C GLY A 393 -23.99 12.17 -21.49
N GLU A 394 -22.66 12.25 -21.49
CA GLU A 394 -21.76 11.10 -21.38
C GLU A 394 -21.53 10.71 -19.92
N LYS A 395 -21.70 9.42 -19.62
CA LYS A 395 -21.49 8.89 -18.26
C LYS A 395 -20.08 8.37 -18.10
N THR A 396 -19.44 8.80 -17.02
CA THR A 396 -18.16 8.30 -16.52
C THR A 396 -18.31 7.89 -15.06
N TYR A 397 -17.43 7.02 -14.60
CA TYR A 397 -17.52 6.42 -13.28
C TYR A 397 -16.16 6.45 -12.59
N TRP A 398 -16.17 6.60 -11.28
CA TRP A 398 -14.97 6.54 -10.44
C TRP A 398 -15.28 5.84 -9.11
N GLY A 399 -14.27 5.17 -8.55
CA GLY A 399 -14.35 4.49 -7.24
C GLY A 399 -14.50 2.97 -7.31
N ASP A 400 -14.50 2.36 -8.49
CA ASP A 400 -14.57 0.90 -8.61
C ASP A 400 -13.19 0.24 -8.46
N LYS A 401 -13.10 -0.75 -7.56
CA LYS A 401 -11.85 -1.51 -7.36
C LYS A 401 -11.59 -2.56 -8.44
N CYS A 402 -12.65 -3.09 -9.06
CA CYS A 402 -12.50 -4.18 -10.01
C CYS A 402 -12.18 -3.72 -11.44
N SER A 403 -12.32 -2.42 -11.74
CA SER A 403 -12.09 -1.82 -13.07
C SER A 403 -12.87 -2.46 -14.24
N HIS A 404 -13.70 -3.48 -13.99
CA HIS A 404 -14.29 -4.31 -15.04
C HIS A 404 -15.71 -3.87 -15.41
N ARG A 405 -16.45 -3.29 -14.46
CA ARG A 405 -17.88 -3.01 -14.62
C ARG A 405 -18.15 -1.61 -15.14
N TYR A 406 -17.33 -0.63 -14.73
CA TYR A 406 -17.61 0.79 -14.96
C TYR A 406 -16.59 1.50 -15.87
N GLN A 407 -15.45 0.89 -16.17
CA GLN A 407 -14.57 1.41 -17.22
C GLN A 407 -15.27 1.38 -18.58
N LYS A 408 -15.10 2.46 -19.35
CA LYS A 408 -15.56 2.51 -20.75
C LYS A 408 -14.84 1.40 -21.52
N LYS A 409 -15.56 0.34 -21.89
CA LYS A 409 -15.00 -0.74 -22.71
C LYS A 409 -14.52 -0.14 -24.03
N THR A 410 -13.23 -0.19 -24.30
CA THR A 410 -12.70 0.06 -25.63
C THR A 410 -13.36 -0.96 -26.55
N LYS A 411 -14.06 -0.51 -27.59
CA LYS A 411 -14.61 -1.40 -28.62
C LYS A 411 -13.45 -1.99 -29.42
N VAL A 412 -12.86 -3.06 -28.91
CA VAL A 412 -11.90 -3.87 -29.65
C VAL A 412 -12.70 -4.78 -30.57
N ALA A 413 -12.39 -4.80 -31.87
CA ALA A 413 -13.07 -5.65 -32.84
C ALA A 413 -12.83 -7.16 -32.60
N GLN A 414 -11.92 -7.50 -31.70
CA GLN A 414 -11.49 -8.86 -31.39
C GLN A 414 -12.28 -9.42 -30.21
N LYS A 415 -12.93 -10.56 -30.42
CA LYS A 415 -13.65 -11.29 -29.37
C LYS A 415 -12.65 -12.03 -28.49
N ALA A 416 -12.81 -11.93 -27.17
CA ALA A 416 -11.97 -12.66 -26.22
C ALA A 416 -12.03 -14.18 -26.51
N THR A 417 -10.87 -14.80 -26.69
CA THR A 417 -10.76 -16.24 -27.00
C THR A 417 -10.90 -17.11 -25.76
N ILE A 418 -10.61 -16.56 -24.57
CA ILE A 418 -10.63 -17.26 -23.29
C ILE A 418 -11.91 -16.88 -22.52
N PRO A 419 -12.66 -17.85 -21.94
CA PRO A 419 -13.80 -17.57 -21.07
C PRO A 419 -13.36 -16.86 -19.78
N ASN A 420 -14.32 -16.26 -19.06
CA ASN A 420 -14.03 -15.61 -17.78
C ASN A 420 -13.60 -16.66 -16.74
N LEU A 421 -12.31 -16.71 -16.43
CA LEU A 421 -11.73 -17.71 -15.53
C LEU A 421 -12.26 -17.61 -14.09
N PHE A 422 -12.68 -16.42 -13.63
CA PHE A 422 -13.27 -16.26 -12.30
C PHE A 422 -14.66 -16.87 -12.23
N THR A 423 -15.48 -16.66 -13.27
CA THR A 423 -16.80 -17.30 -13.38
C THR A 423 -16.65 -18.82 -13.42
N LEU A 424 -15.71 -19.31 -14.24
CA LEU A 424 -15.43 -20.73 -14.35
C LEU A 424 -14.94 -21.33 -13.03
N HIS A 425 -14.09 -20.62 -12.29
CA HIS A 425 -13.62 -21.05 -10.97
C HIS A 425 -14.77 -21.16 -9.96
N GLU A 426 -15.68 -20.19 -9.89
CA GLU A 426 -16.86 -20.26 -9.00
C GLU A 426 -17.81 -21.40 -9.40
N GLU A 427 -18.03 -21.60 -10.70
CA GLU A 427 -18.83 -22.72 -11.21
C GLU A 427 -18.25 -24.07 -10.77
N TRP A 428 -16.94 -24.28 -10.95
CA TRP A 428 -16.26 -25.50 -10.51
C TRP A 428 -16.22 -25.64 -8.99
N LEU A 429 -16.04 -24.55 -8.28
CA LEU A 429 -16.05 -24.55 -6.82
C LEU A 429 -17.41 -24.95 -6.28
N GLN A 430 -18.51 -24.60 -6.96
CA GLN A 430 -19.89 -24.91 -6.55
C GLN A 430 -20.48 -26.17 -7.21
N GLU A 431 -19.77 -26.77 -8.16
CA GLU A 431 -20.21 -27.99 -8.87
C GLU A 431 -20.61 -29.09 -7.90
N ASP A 432 -21.80 -29.67 -8.07
CA ASP A 432 -22.28 -30.65 -7.10
C ASP A 432 -21.62 -32.02 -7.29
N ILE A 433 -21.43 -32.76 -6.19
CA ILE A 433 -20.80 -34.09 -6.19
C ILE A 433 -21.82 -35.12 -5.69
N PRO A 434 -21.99 -36.25 -6.38
CA PRO A 434 -22.86 -37.33 -5.91
C PRO A 434 -22.30 -37.97 -4.64
N GLY A 435 -23.18 -38.33 -3.71
CA GLY A 435 -22.85 -39.04 -2.47
C GLY A 435 -24.05 -39.85 -1.99
N PRO A 436 -23.87 -40.82 -1.08
CA PRO A 436 -24.98 -41.56 -0.50
C PRO A 436 -25.90 -40.63 0.29
N ASP A 437 -27.22 -40.74 0.09
CA ASP A 437 -28.17 -40.11 1.01
C ASP A 437 -28.22 -40.92 2.32
N GLY A 438 -28.27 -40.26 3.48
CA GLY A 438 -28.85 -40.95 4.65
C GLY A 438 -28.31 -40.72 6.05
N LEU A 439 -27.32 -39.85 6.32
CA LEU A 439 -26.97 -39.59 7.73
C LEU A 439 -27.93 -38.61 8.42
N GLY A 440 -28.64 -37.77 7.66
CA GLY A 440 -29.47 -36.71 8.23
C GLY A 440 -28.68 -35.63 8.98
N ILE A 441 -27.35 -35.63 8.87
CA ILE A 441 -26.44 -34.67 9.50
C ILE A 441 -26.17 -33.53 8.53
N ARG A 442 -26.31 -32.28 9.00
CA ARG A 442 -25.99 -31.05 8.27
C ARG A 442 -24.69 -30.47 8.79
N ILE A 443 -23.68 -30.41 7.93
CA ILE A 443 -22.36 -29.86 8.25
C ILE A 443 -22.20 -28.50 7.57
N GLY A 444 -22.13 -27.46 8.38
CA GLY A 444 -21.83 -26.09 7.99
C GLY A 444 -20.36 -25.93 7.66
N ILE A 445 -20.04 -25.33 6.52
CA ILE A 445 -18.68 -24.93 6.17
C ILE A 445 -18.68 -23.42 5.88
N PRO A 446 -17.90 -22.61 6.60
CA PRO A 446 -17.88 -21.17 6.39
C PRO A 446 -17.11 -20.82 5.13
N LYS A 447 -17.66 -19.92 4.31
CA LYS A 447 -16.99 -19.27 3.17
C LYS A 447 -15.95 -18.24 3.65
N SER A 448 -15.00 -18.66 4.47
CA SER A 448 -13.98 -17.80 5.08
C SER A 448 -12.57 -18.32 4.80
N MET A 449 -11.64 -17.39 4.57
CA MET A 449 -10.19 -17.63 4.39
C MET A 449 -9.86 -18.88 3.55
N TYR A 450 -9.44 -19.96 4.23
CA TYR A 450 -8.91 -21.19 3.64
C TYR A 450 -9.97 -22.09 2.99
N TYR A 451 -11.25 -21.70 3.07
CA TYR A 451 -12.35 -22.34 2.36
C TYR A 451 -12.04 -22.53 0.87
N TYR A 452 -11.57 -21.48 0.19
CA TYR A 452 -11.44 -21.47 -1.26
C TYR A 452 -10.39 -22.46 -1.80
N ASP A 453 -9.42 -22.84 -0.97
CA ASP A 453 -8.31 -23.73 -1.38
C ASP A 453 -8.65 -25.22 -1.20
N ARG A 454 -9.51 -25.55 -0.24
CA ARG A 454 -9.75 -26.93 0.21
C ARG A 454 -11.22 -27.35 0.20
N PHE A 455 -12.14 -26.46 -0.13
CA PHE A 455 -13.57 -26.77 -0.13
C PHE A 455 -13.94 -27.99 -1.01
N PRO A 456 -13.43 -28.15 -2.24
CA PRO A 456 -13.78 -29.32 -3.04
C PRO A 456 -13.45 -30.65 -2.34
N PHE A 457 -12.32 -30.71 -1.62
CA PHE A 457 -11.93 -31.86 -0.83
C PHE A 457 -12.91 -32.12 0.33
N TRP A 458 -13.17 -31.10 1.16
CA TRP A 458 -14.06 -31.26 2.32
C TRP A 458 -15.51 -31.54 1.93
N ARG A 459 -16.02 -30.88 0.88
CA ARG A 459 -17.33 -31.19 0.30
C ARG A 459 -17.42 -32.65 -0.10
N THR A 460 -16.42 -33.13 -0.84
CA THR A 460 -16.37 -34.54 -1.28
C THR A 460 -16.38 -35.48 -0.08
N TYR A 461 -15.51 -35.24 0.91
CA TYR A 461 -15.43 -36.05 2.11
C TYR A 461 -16.78 -36.15 2.85
N PHE A 462 -17.40 -35.02 3.16
CA PHE A 462 -18.67 -35.00 3.91
C PHE A 462 -19.86 -35.55 3.10
N LYS A 463 -19.89 -35.31 1.79
CA LYS A 463 -20.91 -35.92 0.93
C LYS A 463 -20.74 -37.44 0.82
N GLN A 464 -19.51 -37.95 0.72
CA GLN A 464 -19.24 -39.39 0.61
C GLN A 464 -19.60 -40.17 1.87
N ILE A 465 -19.51 -39.56 3.05
CA ILE A 465 -20.00 -40.17 4.29
C ILE A 465 -21.53 -40.08 4.43
N GLY A 466 -22.21 -39.30 3.57
CA GLY A 466 -23.67 -39.14 3.55
C GLY A 466 -24.22 -37.98 4.39
N ALA A 467 -23.37 -37.00 4.71
CA ALA A 467 -23.79 -35.75 5.34
C ALA A 467 -24.19 -34.69 4.29
N GLN A 468 -25.11 -33.81 4.68
CA GLN A 468 -25.48 -32.63 3.88
C GLN A 468 -24.51 -31.49 4.18
N VAL A 469 -23.82 -31.00 3.15
CA VAL A 469 -22.95 -29.82 3.27
C VAL A 469 -23.76 -28.55 3.09
N VAL A 470 -23.62 -27.60 4.02
CA VAL A 470 -24.29 -26.30 4.01
C VAL A 470 -23.24 -25.20 4.06
N LEU A 471 -23.27 -24.29 3.10
CA LEU A 471 -22.34 -23.16 3.06
C LEU A 471 -22.90 -21.95 3.80
N SER A 472 -22.01 -21.15 4.40
CA SER A 472 -22.40 -19.80 4.84
C SER A 472 -22.76 -18.93 3.63
N SER A 473 -23.52 -17.86 3.90
CA SER A 473 -23.92 -16.88 2.90
C SER A 473 -22.71 -16.08 2.41
N ASP A 474 -22.85 -15.37 1.30
CA ASP A 474 -21.77 -14.47 0.85
C ASP A 474 -21.55 -13.35 1.86
N THR A 475 -20.30 -12.89 1.96
CA THR A 475 -19.92 -11.86 2.95
C THR A 475 -20.70 -10.57 2.69
N THR A 476 -21.43 -10.09 3.71
CA THR A 476 -22.16 -8.82 3.70
C THR A 476 -21.72 -7.91 4.84
N THR A 477 -22.08 -6.63 4.79
CA THR A 477 -21.82 -5.67 5.88
C THR A 477 -22.45 -6.12 7.19
N GLN A 478 -23.64 -6.73 7.14
CA GLN A 478 -24.29 -7.27 8.34
C GLN A 478 -23.51 -8.46 8.91
N LEU A 479 -23.06 -9.39 8.07
CA LEU A 479 -22.23 -10.51 8.49
C LEU A 479 -20.91 -10.03 9.13
N ALA A 480 -20.30 -8.97 8.58
CA ALA A 480 -19.11 -8.36 9.15
C ALA A 480 -19.38 -7.69 10.51
N ALA A 481 -20.55 -7.06 10.68
CA ALA A 481 -20.97 -6.47 11.95
C ALA A 481 -21.21 -7.55 13.01
N ASP A 482 -21.93 -8.62 12.66
CA ASP A 482 -22.18 -9.76 13.54
C ASP A 482 -20.85 -10.41 13.99
N GLY A 483 -19.90 -10.55 13.05
CA GLY A 483 -18.58 -11.05 13.37
C GLY A 483 -17.80 -10.13 14.32
N ARG A 484 -17.95 -8.81 14.17
CA ARG A 484 -17.28 -7.83 15.04
C ARG A 484 -17.85 -7.85 16.45
N GLU A 485 -19.17 -8.00 16.58
CA GLU A 485 -19.85 -8.12 17.87
C GLU A 485 -19.42 -9.37 18.64
N LEU A 486 -19.16 -10.48 17.92
CA LEU A 486 -18.68 -11.71 18.53
C LEU A 486 -17.18 -11.67 18.90
N CYS A 487 -16.37 -10.84 18.24
CA CYS A 487 -14.91 -10.81 18.49
C CYS A 487 -14.59 -10.26 19.90
N ILE A 488 -13.84 -11.00 20.70
CA ILE A 488 -13.38 -10.57 22.04
C ILE A 488 -12.27 -9.50 21.97
N ALA A 489 -11.47 -9.52 20.91
CA ALA A 489 -10.40 -8.57 20.65
C ALA A 489 -10.69 -7.81 19.34
N GLU A 490 -9.79 -6.91 18.94
CA GLU A 490 -9.81 -6.29 17.61
C GLU A 490 -8.85 -7.03 16.66
N PRO A 491 -9.22 -8.21 16.10
CA PRO A 491 -8.38 -8.90 15.14
C PRO A 491 -8.48 -8.26 13.75
N CYS A 492 -7.66 -8.75 12.82
CA CYS A 492 -7.74 -8.30 11.43
C CYS A 492 -9.10 -8.67 10.78
N PHE A 493 -9.50 -7.92 9.77
CA PHE A 493 -10.81 -8.05 9.12
C PHE A 493 -11.17 -9.48 8.67
N PRO A 494 -10.26 -10.30 8.09
CA PRO A 494 -10.59 -11.70 7.74
C PRO A 494 -11.04 -12.56 8.93
N ILE A 495 -10.49 -12.32 10.12
CA ILE A 495 -10.87 -13.03 11.35
C ILE A 495 -12.25 -12.59 11.82
N ILE A 496 -12.54 -11.29 11.73
CA ILE A 496 -13.88 -10.73 11.98
C ILE A 496 -14.90 -11.41 11.05
N ILE A 497 -14.60 -11.50 9.76
CA ILE A 497 -15.47 -12.17 8.79
C ILE A 497 -15.62 -13.66 9.10
N GLY A 498 -14.57 -14.35 9.56
CA GLY A 498 -14.64 -15.73 10.03
C GLY A 498 -15.67 -15.95 11.14
N HIS A 499 -15.72 -15.05 12.12
CA HIS A 499 -16.74 -15.06 13.19
C HIS A 499 -18.14 -14.81 12.62
N GLY A 500 -18.28 -13.87 11.68
CA GLY A 500 -19.55 -13.58 11.03
C GLY A 500 -20.12 -14.79 10.26
N HIS A 501 -19.27 -15.52 9.54
CA HIS A 501 -19.69 -16.75 8.83
C HIS A 501 -20.11 -17.86 9.78
N TYR A 502 -19.46 -17.96 10.94
CA TYR A 502 -19.89 -18.87 12.00
C TYR A 502 -21.31 -18.52 12.48
N VAL A 503 -21.59 -17.23 12.75
CA VAL A 503 -22.93 -16.77 13.17
C VAL A 503 -23.99 -17.02 12.08
N ASP A 504 -23.65 -16.80 10.81
CA ASP A 504 -24.55 -17.11 9.68
C ASP A 504 -24.91 -18.61 9.62
N LEU A 505 -23.93 -19.50 9.83
CA LEU A 505 -24.17 -20.95 9.84
C LEU A 505 -25.02 -21.40 11.03
N LEU A 506 -24.83 -20.81 12.21
CA LEU A 506 -25.69 -21.06 13.37
C LEU A 506 -27.16 -20.74 13.03
N ARG A 507 -27.41 -19.60 12.38
CA ARG A 507 -28.77 -19.21 11.95
C ARG A 507 -29.38 -20.17 10.92
N LYS A 508 -28.54 -20.92 10.18
CA LYS A 508 -28.98 -21.96 9.22
C LYS A 508 -29.31 -23.30 9.88
N ASN A 509 -29.21 -23.42 11.20
CA ASN A 509 -29.54 -24.62 11.98
C ASN A 509 -28.79 -25.87 11.50
N VAL A 510 -27.49 -25.75 11.26
CA VAL A 510 -26.61 -26.90 10.97
C VAL A 510 -26.36 -27.71 12.24
N ASN A 511 -26.09 -29.01 12.10
CA ASN A 511 -25.77 -29.87 13.25
C ASN A 511 -24.34 -29.63 13.75
N TYR A 512 -23.42 -29.41 12.82
CA TYR A 512 -22.02 -29.13 13.13
C TYR A 512 -21.49 -28.05 12.19
N ILE A 513 -20.50 -27.27 12.62
CA ILE A 513 -19.77 -26.29 11.84
C ILE A 513 -18.32 -26.74 11.77
N PHE A 514 -17.87 -27.13 10.59
CA PHE A 514 -16.50 -27.61 10.37
C PHE A 514 -15.54 -26.44 10.14
N MET A 515 -14.60 -26.24 11.06
CA MET A 515 -13.59 -25.19 11.03
C MET A 515 -12.22 -25.76 11.48
N PRO A 516 -11.49 -26.44 10.58
CA PRO A 516 -10.25 -27.10 10.93
C PRO A 516 -9.15 -26.10 11.28
N GLN A 517 -8.27 -26.50 12.19
CA GLN A 517 -7.03 -25.77 12.48
C GLN A 517 -5.99 -26.08 11.41
N ILE A 518 -5.76 -25.14 10.50
CA ILE A 518 -4.76 -25.28 9.46
C ILE A 518 -3.46 -24.64 9.94
N ILE A 519 -2.46 -25.47 10.22
CA ILE A 519 -1.17 -25.06 10.79
C ILE A 519 -0.22 -24.59 9.67
N ASN A 520 -0.06 -25.43 8.65
CA ASN A 520 0.77 -25.19 7.48
C ASN A 520 -0.01 -25.49 6.18
N SER A 521 0.56 -25.11 5.04
CA SER A 521 -0.01 -25.38 3.72
C SER A 521 1.10 -25.68 2.71
N GLU A 522 0.76 -26.46 1.69
CA GLU A 522 1.67 -26.83 0.62
C GLU A 522 2.13 -25.60 -0.18
N THR A 523 3.39 -25.61 -0.61
CA THR A 523 3.95 -24.54 -1.46
C THR A 523 4.76 -25.11 -2.61
N ASP A 524 5.04 -24.27 -3.60
CA ASP A 524 5.94 -24.58 -4.71
C ASP A 524 7.41 -24.75 -4.28
N ALA A 525 7.73 -24.47 -3.00
CA ALA A 525 9.04 -24.62 -2.38
C ALA A 525 8.95 -25.61 -1.21
N PRO A 526 8.90 -26.94 -1.47
CA PRO A 526 8.67 -27.97 -0.45
C PRO A 526 9.75 -28.01 0.65
N GLU A 527 10.92 -27.42 0.40
CA GLU A 527 11.99 -27.26 1.38
C GLU A 527 11.75 -26.16 2.42
N LYS A 528 10.71 -25.33 2.24
CA LYS A 528 10.32 -24.27 3.18
C LYS A 528 8.99 -24.58 3.81
N GLU A 529 8.98 -24.61 5.13
CA GLU A 529 7.74 -24.70 5.91
C GLU A 529 6.92 -23.41 5.74
N SER A 530 5.70 -23.54 5.24
CA SER A 530 4.76 -22.44 5.07
C SER A 530 3.69 -22.48 6.13
N TRP A 531 3.86 -21.62 7.13
CA TRP A 531 2.95 -21.51 8.25
C TRP A 531 1.84 -20.51 7.95
N VAL A 532 0.61 -20.92 8.25
CA VAL A 532 -0.55 -20.03 8.20
C VAL A 532 -0.42 -18.97 9.30
N CYS A 533 -1.04 -17.80 9.14
CA CYS A 533 -1.11 -16.77 10.18
C CYS A 533 -1.58 -17.37 11.52
N PRO A 534 -0.96 -17.05 12.68
CA PRO A 534 -1.39 -17.58 13.98
C PRO A 534 -2.88 -17.38 14.27
N TRP A 535 -3.44 -16.23 13.88
CA TRP A 535 -4.88 -15.97 13.98
C TRP A 535 -5.73 -16.95 13.17
N GLY A 536 -5.25 -17.37 12.01
CA GLY A 536 -5.90 -18.39 11.18
C GLY A 536 -5.78 -19.79 11.79
N GLN A 537 -4.59 -20.15 12.28
CA GLN A 537 -4.34 -21.44 12.95
C GLN A 537 -5.24 -21.63 14.17
N THR A 538 -5.50 -20.56 14.91
CA THR A 538 -6.30 -20.59 16.15
C THR A 538 -7.73 -20.12 15.96
N LEU A 539 -8.22 -19.90 14.73
CA LEU A 539 -9.53 -19.28 14.51
C LEU A 539 -10.67 -20.03 15.21
N SER A 540 -10.71 -21.36 15.07
CA SER A 540 -11.74 -22.18 15.73
C SER A 540 -11.67 -22.09 17.25
N LEU A 541 -10.46 -22.05 17.83
CA LEU A 541 -10.28 -21.86 19.27
C LEU A 541 -10.72 -20.48 19.74
N VAL A 542 -10.43 -19.43 18.98
CA VAL A 542 -10.83 -18.06 19.32
C VAL A 542 -12.35 -17.94 19.26
N ILE A 543 -12.99 -18.46 18.20
CA ILE A 543 -14.45 -18.50 18.08
C ILE A 543 -15.05 -19.28 19.25
N ARG A 544 -14.50 -20.45 19.59
CA ARG A 544 -14.96 -21.26 20.72
C ARG A 544 -14.99 -20.48 22.04
N ASN A 545 -13.96 -19.67 22.30
CA ASN A 545 -13.89 -18.86 23.51
C ASN A 545 -14.77 -17.61 23.48
N SER A 546 -15.29 -17.23 22.31
CA SER A 546 -16.20 -16.09 22.15
C SER A 546 -17.68 -16.41 22.35
N ILE A 547 -18.01 -17.67 22.67
CA ILE A 547 -19.38 -18.17 22.78
C ILE A 547 -19.66 -18.60 24.22
N ASP A 548 -20.74 -18.11 24.80
CA ASP A 548 -21.15 -18.47 26.16
C ASP A 548 -22.04 -19.74 26.23
N ASP A 549 -22.57 -20.19 25.09
CA ASP A 549 -23.48 -21.34 24.99
C ASP A 549 -22.73 -22.65 24.71
N GLU A 550 -22.67 -23.55 25.71
CA GLU A 550 -21.99 -24.85 25.63
C GLU A 550 -22.49 -25.72 24.47
N THR A 551 -23.79 -25.69 24.15
CA THR A 551 -24.33 -26.50 23.05
C THR A 551 -23.82 -26.03 21.69
N ARG A 552 -23.55 -24.73 21.54
CA ARG A 552 -22.96 -24.16 20.31
C ARG A 552 -21.47 -24.43 20.22
N ILE A 553 -20.79 -24.51 21.35
CA ILE A 553 -19.39 -24.94 21.40
C ILE A 553 -19.24 -26.37 20.90
N GLU A 554 -20.15 -27.28 21.28
CA GLU A 554 -20.14 -28.68 20.83
C GLU A 554 -20.46 -28.84 19.33
N GLN A 555 -21.09 -27.84 18.70
CA GLN A 555 -21.34 -27.85 17.26
C GLN A 555 -20.06 -27.56 16.44
N LEU A 556 -19.02 -26.96 17.02
CA LEU A 556 -17.80 -26.62 16.28
C LEU A 556 -16.87 -27.83 16.14
N LEU A 557 -16.66 -28.32 14.91
CA LEU A 557 -15.79 -29.45 14.56
C LEU A 557 -14.41 -29.01 14.03
#